data_AF-A0A3D5YHI3-F1
#
_entry.id   AF-A0A3D5YHI3-F1
#
_cell.length_a   1.000
_cell.length_b   1.000
_cell.length_c   1.000
_cell.angle_alpha   90.00
_cell.angle_beta   90.00
_cell.angle_gamma   90.00
#
_symmetry.space_group_name_H-M   'P 1'
#
loop_
_entity.id
_entity.type
_entity.pdbx_description
1 polymer ?
#
loop_
_entity_poly.entity_id
_entity_poly.type
_entity_poly.pdbx_seq_one_letter_code
_entity_poly.pdbx_strand_id
1 'polypeptide(L)' 'MVSSFNIDYTPEEIKQFTQKSDYIIACTGQVHLVDDSRIRHDQSQIIIDVGYGHIDGKPVGDVNIESIADKVFAYTPVPG' A
#
# COMPACT_ATOMS: atom_id res chain seq x y z
N MET A 1 8.40 11.49 -11.29
CA MET A 1 9.31 10.33 -11.31
C MET A 1 8.46 9.09 -11.13
N VAL A 2 8.77 7.99 -11.82
CA VAL A 2 8.07 6.71 -11.66
C VAL A 2 9.09 5.68 -11.21
N SER A 3 8.74 4.88 -10.22
CA SER A 3 9.56 3.80 -9.71
C SER A 3 8.68 2.55 -9.58
N SER A 4 9.21 1.41 -10.00
CA SER A 4 8.62 0.10 -9.76
C SER A 4 9.62 -0.75 -8.98
N PHE A 5 9.09 -1.60 -8.12
CA PHE A 5 9.83 -2.52 -7.28
C PHE A 5 8.95 -3.75 -7.04
N ASN A 6 9.54 -4.85 -6.60
CA ASN A 6 8.84 -6.09 -6.29
C ASN A 6 9.18 -6.54 -4.85
N ILE A 7 8.72 -7.73 -4.47
CA ILE A 7 8.92 -8.29 -3.13
C ILE A 7 10.36 -8.71 -2.82
N ASP A 8 11.26 -8.68 -3.80
CA ASP A 8 12.68 -9.03 -3.61
C ASP A 8 13.50 -7.86 -3.03
N TYR A 9 12.94 -6.65 -2.99
CA TYR A 9 13.58 -5.46 -2.42
C TYR A 9 13.53 -5.51 -0.89
N THR A 10 14.52 -4.87 -0.25
CA THR A 10 14.53 -4.78 1.22
C THR A 10 13.36 -3.92 1.73
N PRO A 11 12.88 -4.17 2.96
CA PRO A 11 11.83 -3.33 3.56
C PRO A 11 12.17 -1.83 3.58
N GLU A 12 13.45 -1.49 3.77
CA GLU A 12 13.91 -0.10 3.79
C GLU A 12 13.85 0.55 2.40
N GLU A 13 14.26 -0.17 1.35
CA GLU A 13 14.13 0.32 -0.04
C GLU A 13 12.67 0.56 -0.41
N ILE A 14 11.79 -0.41 -0.12
CA ILE A 14 10.35 -0.29 -0.37
C ILE A 14 9.78 0.93 0.37
N LYS A 15 10.13 1.11 1.64
CA LYS A 15 9.71 2.26 2.45
C LYS A 15 10.18 3.59 1.83
N GLN A 16 11.43 3.67 1.39
CA GLN A 16 11.96 4.88 0.77
C GLN A 16 11.23 5.26 -0.52
N PHE A 17 10.89 4.30 -1.37
CA PHE A 17 10.12 4.56 -2.60
C PHE A 17 8.67 4.95 -2.30
N THR A 18 8.00 4.20 -1.42
CA THR A 18 6.60 4.43 -1.06
C THR A 18 6.40 5.80 -0.39
N GLN A 19 7.26 6.19 0.56
CA GLN A 19 7.15 7.50 1.21
C GLN A 19 7.47 8.68 0.27
N LYS A 20 8.24 8.49 -0.81
CA LYS A 20 8.50 9.55 -1.79
C LYS A 20 7.42 9.67 -2.88
N SER A 21 6.46 8.75 -2.92
CA SER A 21 5.47 8.66 -4.00
C SER A 21 4.20 9.43 -3.69
N ASP A 22 3.66 10.20 -4.63
CA ASP A 22 2.32 10.81 -4.48
C ASP A 22 1.19 9.82 -4.74
N TYR A 23 1.47 8.83 -5.60
CA TYR A 23 0.56 7.73 -5.94
C TYR A 23 1.26 6.40 -5.69
N ILE A 24 0.59 5.47 -5.01
CA ILE A 24 1.06 4.09 -4.82
C ILE A 24 0.04 3.14 -5.44
N ILE A 25 0.48 2.30 -6.38
CA ILE A 25 -0.33 1.23 -6.96
C ILE A 25 0.20 -0.09 -6.38
N ALA A 26 -0.56 -0.72 -5.50
CA ALA A 26 -0.19 -1.97 -4.84
C ALA A 26 -0.75 -3.16 -5.64
N CYS A 27 0.15 -3.92 -6.27
CA CYS A 27 -0.21 -5.03 -7.18
C CYS A 27 0.83 -6.17 -7.13
N THR A 28 1.37 -6.43 -5.95
CA THR A 28 2.40 -7.42 -5.66
C THR A 28 1.83 -8.81 -5.32
N GLY A 29 0.58 -8.87 -4.86
CA GLY A 29 -0.04 -10.10 -4.36
C GLY A 29 0.41 -10.48 -2.95
N GLN A 30 1.15 -9.60 -2.27
CA GLN A 30 1.58 -9.78 -0.89
C GLN A 30 0.62 -9.02 0.04
N VAL A 31 -0.20 -9.78 0.77
CA VAL A 31 -1.18 -9.24 1.71
C VAL A 31 -0.51 -8.29 2.71
N HIS A 32 -1.10 -7.11 2.85
CA HIS A 32 -0.66 -6.07 3.80
C HIS A 32 0.82 -5.67 3.66
N LEU A 33 1.39 -5.77 2.46
CA LEU A 33 2.73 -5.25 2.18
C LEU A 33 2.81 -3.75 2.46
N VAL A 34 1.78 -2.98 2.13
CA VAL A 34 1.70 -1.55 2.42
C VAL A 34 0.90 -1.33 3.70
N ASP A 35 1.54 -0.69 4.69
CA ASP A 35 0.98 -0.36 6.00
C ASP A 35 1.39 1.07 6.40
N ASP A 36 1.00 1.50 7.61
CA ASP A 36 1.35 2.80 8.19
C ASP A 36 2.84 3.16 8.09
N SER A 37 3.74 2.17 8.20
CA SER A 37 5.19 2.42 8.20
C SER A 37 5.73 2.80 6.82
N ARG A 38 4.93 2.59 5.76
CA ARG A 38 5.30 2.79 4.35
C ARG A 38 4.58 3.96 3.70
N ILE A 39 3.82 4.74 4.46
CA ILE A 39 3.16 5.95 3.95
C ILE A 39 3.78 7.23 4.53
N ARG A 40 3.50 8.37 3.88
CA ARG A 40 3.67 9.70 4.45
C ARG A 40 2.46 10.06 5.31
N HIS A 41 2.71 10.86 6.34
CA HIS A 41 1.68 11.32 7.27
C HIS A 41 1.33 12.80 7.03
N ASP A 42 1.10 13.16 5.76
CA ASP A 42 0.75 14.52 5.33
C ASP A 42 -0.60 14.57 4.56
N GLN A 43 -1.34 13.46 4.52
CA GLN A 43 -2.62 13.32 3.82
C GLN A 43 -2.59 13.69 2.33
N SER A 44 -1.43 13.62 1.68
CA SER A 44 -1.29 13.94 0.25
C SER A 44 -1.26 12.72 -0.68
N GLN A 45 -1.02 11.52 -0.13
CA GLN A 45 -0.84 10.31 -0.93
C GLN A 45 -2.16 9.69 -1.38
N ILE A 46 -2.19 9.13 -2.59
CA ILE A 46 -3.29 8.34 -3.13
C ILE A 46 -2.85 6.88 -3.27
N ILE A 47 -3.65 5.96 -2.73
CA ILE A 47 -3.38 4.53 -2.76
C ILE A 47 -4.37 3.83 -3.70
N ILE A 48 -3.88 2.96 -4.57
CA ILE A 48 -4.70 2.11 -5.44
C ILE A 48 -4.31 0.67 -5.14
N ASP A 49 -5.16 -0.02 -4.39
CA ASP A 49 -5.00 -1.44 -4.08
C ASP A 49 -5.65 -2.30 -5.18
N VAL A 50 -4.80 -2.99 -5.93
CA VAL A 50 -5.17 -3.96 -6.97
C VAL A 50 -5.00 -5.39 -6.45
N GLY A 51 -4.28 -5.56 -5.34
CA GLY A 51 -4.01 -6.84 -4.71
C GLY A 51 -5.28 -7.49 -4.20
N TYR A 52 -5.30 -8.83 -4.20
CA TYR A 52 -6.42 -9.60 -3.67
C TYR A 52 -5.92 -10.87 -2.99
N GLY A 53 -6.32 -11.05 -1.75
CA GLY A 53 -5.96 -12.17 -0.90
C GLY A 53 -7.00 -12.40 0.19
N HIS A 54 -6.69 -13.27 1.15
CA HIS A 54 -7.57 -13.53 2.29
C HIS A 54 -6.78 -13.66 3.60
N ILE A 55 -7.31 -13.10 4.67
CA ILE A 55 -6.91 -13.40 6.06
C ILE A 55 -8.15 -13.91 6.80
N ASP A 56 -8.04 -15.05 7.47
CA ASP A 56 -9.15 -15.69 8.19
C ASP A 56 -10.44 -15.83 7.36
N GLY A 57 -10.27 -16.14 6.06
CA GLY A 57 -11.37 -16.28 5.11
C GLY A 57 -12.03 -14.96 4.67
N LYS A 58 -11.56 -13.81 5.15
CA LYS A 58 -12.04 -12.49 4.72
C LYS A 58 -11.16 -11.93 3.60
N PRO A 59 -11.77 -11.34 2.55
CA PRO A 59 -11.03 -10.68 1.48
C PRO A 59 -10.25 -9.48 2.01
N VAL A 60 -8.97 -9.40 1.62
CA VAL A 60 -8.03 -8.31 1.94
C VAL A 60 -7.13 -8.05 0.73
N GLY A 61 -6.56 -6.85 0.65
CA GLY A 61 -5.66 -6.49 -0.43
C GLY A 61 -4.19 -6.49 -0.02
N ASP A 62 -3.36 -5.89 -0.89
CA ASP A 62 -1.94 -5.69 -0.60
C ASP A 62 -1.73 -4.56 0.42
N VAL A 63 -2.77 -3.76 0.68
CA VAL A 63 -2.75 -2.62 1.59
C VAL A 63 -3.54 -2.93 2.86
N ASN A 64 -2.94 -2.68 4.02
CA ASN A 64 -3.65 -2.70 5.29
C ASN A 64 -4.42 -1.38 5.47
N ILE A 65 -5.64 -1.32 4.92
CA ILE A 65 -6.51 -0.13 4.93
C ILE A 65 -6.77 0.38 6.35
N GLU A 66 -7.01 -0.51 7.32
CA GLU A 66 -7.27 -0.12 8.72
C GLU A 66 -6.13 0.72 9.30
N SER A 67 -4.90 0.48 8.85
CA SER A 67 -3.72 1.21 9.33
C SER A 67 -3.49 2.57 8.67
N ILE A 68 -4.10 2.85 7.52
CA ILE A 68 -3.78 4.03 6.69
C ILE A 68 -4.97 4.94 6.36
N ALA A 69 -6.22 4.50 6.59
CA ALA A 69 -7.42 5.13 6.06
C ALA A 69 -7.60 6.62 6.44
N ASP A 70 -7.09 7.04 7.60
CA ASP A 70 -7.15 8.41 8.11
C ASP A 70 -5.91 9.26 7.79
N LYS A 71 -4.91 8.67 7.13
CA LYS A 71 -3.57 9.27 6.91
C LYS A 71 -3.27 9.60 5.46
N VAL A 72 -4.07 9.10 4.52
CA VAL A 72 -3.90 9.29 3.08
C VAL A 72 -5.05 10.13 2.50
N PHE A 73 -4.83 10.72 1.33
CA PHE A 73 -5.83 11.54 0.65
C PHE A 73 -7.03 10.71 0.16
N ALA A 74 -6.74 9.56 -0.46
CA ALA A 74 -7.73 8.63 -0.98
C ALA A 74 -7.13 7.22 -1.08
N TYR A 75 -8.00 6.21 -1.03
CA TYR A 75 -7.62 4.81 -1.22
C TYR A 75 -8.74 4.03 -1.92
N THR A 76 -8.42 2.88 -2.51
CA THR A 76 -9.41 1.90 -2.99
C THR A 76 -9.46 0.72 -2.02
N PRO A 77 -10.64 0.38 -1.44
CA PRO A 77 -10.76 -0.77 -0.54
C PRO A 77 -10.75 -2.11 -1.29
N VAL A 78 -10.38 -3.17 -0.59
CA VAL A 78 -10.53 -4.56 -1.04
C VAL A 78 -11.35 -5.32 0.00
N PRO A 79 -12.47 -5.98 -0.39
CA PRO A 79 -13.06 -5.98 -1.72
C PRO A 79 -13.69 -4.62 -2.05
N GLY A 80 -13.77 -4.30 -3.34
CA GLY A 80 -14.45 -3.11 -3.85
C GLY A 80 -15.97 -3.25 -3.90
#